data_AF-A0A3D4ZYW0-F1
#
_entry.id   AF-A0A3D4ZYW0-F1
#
_cell.length_a   1.000
_cell.length_b   1.000
_cell.length_c   1.000
_cell.angle_alpha   90.00
_cell.angle_beta   90.00
_cell.angle_gamma   90.00
#
_symmetry.space_group_name_H-M   'P 1'
#
loop_
_entity.id
_entity.type
_entity.pdbx_description
1 polymer ?
#
loop_
_entity_poly.entity_id
_entity_poly.type
_entity_poly.pdbx_seq_one_letter_code
_entity_poly.pdbx_strand_id
1 'polypeptide(L)'
;MPRQCAHRAGLAGAMLVLCCVPVRALEPEVIGALTLFEWRRVSDARVLNAQWLADGSAVAYGGYAPETGEPFVAVAPPGPGNTRRLTGAASPHFAVAPRARTVAYWQSVASEHGASAELSLLDLSVDLTSTLGAPRSVNPAMHIAWLDDTHLIFTFERPEAGVASLFAADTRGGPPEELLRLDGCSWTSLEPTGAGDLLASVRSAPGLRRYLVSLEESGTVSVVPADIAFALDGAALELDADGQLIRSTSRTEATIVDTGVTGLCIRRADEALIYTKSHSLLVAALGGGEPRLLQTHSQHLPALSGCAWSPMIADVCAWSSTSLPGGLWCGRLGTETVTGRFRFSPDSTVIGGRRLWVAPRFLVDDAGVVTEPDWKTLKACFEVTRVLRASDFIIAEARSIGTQGGTVKRLTGSPDPPPLDGEGGHIRIGTGDERPMEWMSSFRARPIPGLAGWLEGTSEVGAMLSVDVERRALAP
;
A
#
# COMPACT_ATOMS: atom_id res chain seq x y z
N MET A 1 -23.41 -23.37 -63.15
CA MET A 1 -23.50 -22.17 -62.27
C MET A 1 -23.66 -22.64 -60.83
N PRO A 2 -23.06 -22.00 -59.82
CA PRO A 2 -21.66 -21.60 -59.65
C PRO A 2 -20.96 -22.39 -58.51
N ARG A 3 -19.64 -22.21 -58.46
CA ARG A 3 -18.69 -22.57 -57.38
C ARG A 3 -19.02 -21.81 -56.08
N GLN A 4 -18.66 -22.38 -54.92
CA GLN A 4 -18.03 -21.58 -53.86
C GLN A 4 -17.11 -22.43 -52.98
N CYS A 5 -15.93 -21.88 -52.76
CA CYS A 5 -14.74 -22.48 -52.19
C CYS A 5 -14.86 -22.74 -50.69
N ALA A 6 -14.43 -23.93 -50.26
CA ALA A 6 -14.03 -24.18 -48.88
C ALA A 6 -12.69 -23.48 -48.62
N HIS A 7 -12.72 -22.31 -47.98
CA HIS A 7 -11.53 -21.71 -47.39
C HIS A 7 -11.27 -22.36 -46.03
N ARG A 8 -10.18 -23.13 -45.96
CA ARG A 8 -9.50 -23.48 -44.71
C ARG A 8 -9.09 -22.17 -44.02
N ALA A 9 -9.72 -21.85 -42.91
CA ALA A 9 -9.16 -20.92 -41.92
C ALA A 9 -8.51 -21.77 -40.83
N GLY A 10 -7.18 -21.86 -40.88
CA GLY A 10 -6.40 -22.38 -39.77
C GLY A 10 -6.54 -21.42 -38.59
N LEU A 11 -7.20 -21.88 -37.53
CA LEU A 11 -7.10 -21.29 -36.20
C LEU A 11 -5.66 -21.50 -35.71
N ALA A 12 -4.79 -20.55 -36.03
CA ALA A 12 -3.57 -20.35 -35.27
C ALA A 12 -4.01 -19.90 -33.87
N GLY A 13 -4.07 -20.87 -32.95
CA GLY A 13 -4.26 -20.60 -31.54
C GLY A 13 -3.10 -19.74 -31.05
N ALA A 14 -3.35 -18.44 -30.86
CA ALA A 14 -2.49 -17.58 -30.10
C ALA A 14 -2.55 -18.05 -28.64
N MET A 15 -1.63 -18.95 -28.28
CA MET A 15 -1.39 -19.37 -26.92
C MET A 15 -0.82 -18.16 -26.17
N LEU A 16 -1.71 -17.39 -25.52
CA LEU A 16 -1.33 -16.30 -24.64
C LEU A 16 -0.76 -16.94 -23.37
N VAL A 17 0.56 -17.10 -23.32
CA VAL A 17 1.27 -17.52 -22.11
C VAL A 17 1.28 -16.31 -21.17
N LEU A 18 0.24 -16.21 -20.32
CA LEU A 18 0.30 -15.42 -19.11
C LEU A 18 1.35 -16.06 -18.22
N CYS A 19 2.56 -15.50 -18.18
CA CYS A 19 3.52 -15.78 -17.13
C CYS A 19 2.95 -15.20 -15.83
N CYS A 20 2.06 -15.93 -15.17
CA CYS A 20 1.68 -15.69 -13.79
C CYS A 20 2.92 -16.03 -12.96
N VAL A 21 3.70 -15.01 -12.58
CA VAL A 21 4.70 -15.17 -11.55
C VAL A 21 3.91 -15.20 -10.24
N PRO A 22 3.84 -16.33 -9.51
CA PRO A 22 3.33 -16.29 -8.15
C PRO A 22 4.21 -15.28 -7.41
N VAL A 23 3.60 -14.24 -6.82
CA VAL A 23 4.35 -13.21 -6.09
C VAL A 23 4.90 -13.86 -4.83
N ARG A 24 6.06 -14.50 -4.98
CA ARG A 24 7.06 -14.59 -3.91
C ARG A 24 7.51 -13.16 -3.61
N ALA A 25 7.97 -12.95 -2.38
CA ALA A 25 8.49 -11.69 -1.83
C ALA A 25 8.80 -10.62 -2.89
N LEU A 26 8.14 -9.47 -2.82
CA LEU A 26 8.41 -8.35 -3.73
C LEU A 26 9.89 -7.96 -3.69
N GLU A 27 10.66 -8.34 -4.73
CA GLU A 27 12.06 -7.96 -4.83
C GLU A 27 12.21 -6.42 -4.89
N PRO A 28 13.33 -5.84 -4.40
CA PRO A 28 13.54 -4.40 -4.41
C PRO A 28 13.34 -3.73 -5.78
N GLU A 29 13.68 -4.43 -6.86
CA GLU A 29 13.46 -3.96 -8.24
C GLU A 29 11.97 -3.87 -8.58
N VAL A 30 11.16 -4.82 -8.12
CA VAL A 30 9.70 -4.81 -8.29
C VAL A 30 9.09 -3.67 -7.47
N ILE A 31 9.52 -3.49 -6.22
CA ILE A 31 9.09 -2.38 -5.36
C ILE A 31 9.38 -1.04 -6.04
N GLY A 32 10.59 -0.91 -6.60
CA GLY A 32 11.00 0.25 -7.37
C GLY A 32 10.16 0.48 -8.63
N ALA A 33 9.51 -0.55 -9.18
CA ALA A 33 8.61 -0.45 -10.32
C ALA A 33 7.13 -0.32 -9.95
N LEU A 34 6.74 -0.42 -8.68
CA LEU A 34 5.32 -0.43 -8.29
C LEU A 34 4.59 0.87 -8.65
N THR A 35 3.39 0.74 -9.16
CA THR A 35 2.48 1.85 -9.42
C THR A 35 1.07 1.46 -9.02
N LEU A 36 0.23 2.46 -8.75
CA LEU A 36 -1.21 2.23 -8.76
C LEU A 36 -1.65 2.10 -10.21
N PHE A 37 -2.38 1.03 -10.46
CA PHE A 37 -2.98 0.70 -11.74
C PHE A 37 -4.44 1.16 -11.78
N GLU A 38 -5.15 0.96 -10.68
CA GLU A 38 -6.46 1.54 -10.42
C GLU A 38 -6.43 2.23 -9.05
N TRP A 39 -7.13 3.35 -8.91
CA TRP A 39 -7.30 4.05 -7.63
C TRP A 39 -8.71 4.61 -7.54
N ARG A 40 -9.50 4.10 -6.60
CA ARG A 40 -10.92 4.40 -6.50
C ARG A 40 -11.29 4.79 -5.08
N ARG A 41 -12.12 5.84 -4.97
CA ARG A 41 -12.77 6.19 -3.71
C ARG A 41 -13.89 5.18 -3.40
N VAL A 42 -13.79 4.54 -2.24
CA VAL A 42 -14.77 3.57 -1.71
C VAL A 42 -15.75 4.25 -0.76
N SER A 43 -15.28 5.24 0.01
CA SER A 43 -16.11 6.01 0.93
C SER A 43 -15.66 7.47 1.03
N ASP A 44 -16.62 8.33 1.33
CA ASP A 44 -16.52 9.75 1.65
C ASP A 44 -16.60 10.04 3.16
N ALA A 45 -16.85 9.00 3.97
CA ALA A 45 -16.86 9.08 5.41
C ALA A 45 -15.47 9.38 6.00
N ARG A 46 -15.46 9.96 7.20
CA ARG A 46 -14.24 10.05 8.00
C ARG A 46 -13.91 8.65 8.52
N VAL A 47 -12.83 8.04 8.00
CA VAL A 47 -12.43 6.67 8.33
C VAL A 47 -11.27 6.72 9.31
N LEU A 48 -11.40 6.01 10.43
CA LEU A 48 -10.36 5.95 11.46
C LEU A 48 -9.36 4.83 11.18
N ASN A 49 -9.87 3.68 10.75
CA ASN A 49 -9.09 2.48 10.47
C ASN A 49 -9.74 1.67 9.34
N ALA A 50 -8.90 0.93 8.62
CA ALA A 50 -9.31 -0.07 7.63
C ALA A 50 -8.43 -1.30 7.74
N GLN A 51 -9.02 -2.48 7.57
CA GLN A 51 -8.33 -3.78 7.60
C GLN A 51 -8.88 -4.65 6.47
N TRP A 52 -8.00 -5.38 5.81
CA TRP A 52 -8.40 -6.34 4.78
C TRP A 52 -8.90 -7.64 5.40
N LEU A 53 -9.89 -8.27 4.76
CA LEU A 53 -10.21 -9.67 5.04
C LEU A 53 -9.02 -10.56 4.71
N ALA A 54 -8.89 -11.67 5.42
CA ALA A 54 -7.79 -12.62 5.26
C ALA A 54 -7.60 -13.13 3.82
N ASP A 55 -8.71 -13.24 3.08
CA ASP A 55 -8.73 -13.68 1.68
C ASP A 55 -8.53 -12.54 0.66
N GLY A 56 -8.36 -11.30 1.13
CA GLY A 56 -8.22 -10.10 0.28
C GLY A 56 -9.49 -9.68 -0.46
N SER A 57 -10.62 -10.38 -0.27
CA SER A 57 -11.83 -10.16 -1.08
C SER A 57 -12.57 -8.86 -0.75
N ALA A 58 -12.32 -8.28 0.42
CA ALA A 58 -12.92 -7.02 0.85
C ALA A 58 -12.04 -6.30 1.87
N VAL A 59 -12.29 -5.00 2.00
CA VAL A 59 -11.79 -4.15 3.08
C VAL A 59 -12.92 -3.87 4.06
N ALA A 60 -12.70 -4.19 5.34
CA ALA A 60 -13.52 -3.71 6.45
C ALA A 60 -12.96 -2.36 6.91
N TYR A 61 -13.83 -1.42 7.24
CA TYR A 61 -13.43 -0.09 7.68
C TYR A 61 -14.44 0.53 8.63
N GLY A 62 -13.94 1.39 9.51
CA GLY A 62 -14.69 1.96 10.62
C GLY A 62 -14.46 3.46 10.70
N GLY A 63 -15.50 4.20 11.08
CA GLY A 63 -15.47 5.65 11.02
C GLY A 63 -16.72 6.33 11.52
N TYR A 64 -16.86 7.61 11.17
CA TYR A 64 -18.03 8.42 11.49
C TYR A 64 -18.76 8.85 10.21
N ALA A 65 -20.07 8.68 10.20
CA ALA A 65 -20.93 9.05 9.08
C ALA A 65 -20.87 10.57 8.86
N PRO A 66 -20.74 11.07 7.60
CA PRO A 66 -20.63 12.50 7.32
C PRO A 66 -21.82 13.33 7.82
N GLU A 67 -23.02 12.77 7.73
CA GLU A 67 -24.27 13.50 7.98
C GLU A 67 -24.69 13.46 9.45
N THR A 68 -24.60 12.29 10.08
CA THR A 68 -25.08 12.08 11.46
C THR A 68 -23.97 12.17 12.50
N GLY A 69 -22.71 12.04 12.09
CA GLY A 69 -21.58 11.89 13.02
C GLY A 69 -21.60 10.57 13.80
N GLU A 70 -22.53 9.65 13.50
CA GLU A 70 -22.65 8.38 14.19
C GLU A 70 -21.52 7.42 13.77
N PRO A 71 -21.05 6.58 14.71
CA PRO A 71 -20.08 5.55 14.40
C PRO A 71 -20.68 4.53 13.42
N PHE A 72 -19.85 4.01 12.53
CA PHE A 72 -20.22 2.92 11.65
C PHE A 72 -19.04 1.97 11.46
N VAL A 73 -19.36 0.73 11.11
CA VAL A 73 -18.43 -0.25 10.53
C VAL A 73 -19.03 -0.72 9.21
N ALA A 74 -18.20 -0.88 8.19
CA ALA A 74 -18.64 -1.30 6.86
C ALA A 74 -17.61 -2.24 6.22
N VAL A 75 -18.07 -3.02 5.24
CA VAL A 75 -17.26 -3.90 4.43
C VAL A 75 -17.51 -3.57 2.97
N ALA A 76 -16.44 -3.39 2.18
CA ALA A 76 -16.55 -3.07 0.76
C ALA A 76 -15.56 -3.92 -0.06
N PRO A 77 -15.96 -4.40 -1.25
CA PRO A 77 -15.03 -5.03 -2.16
C PRO A 77 -14.01 -4.01 -2.70
N PRO A 78 -12.76 -4.42 -3.00
CA PRO A 78 -11.74 -3.52 -3.55
C PRO A 78 -12.14 -2.97 -4.92
N GLY A 79 -12.80 -3.81 -5.73
CA GLY A 79 -13.34 -3.48 -7.05
C GLY A 79 -14.81 -3.01 -7.04
N PRO A 80 -15.44 -2.83 -8.22
CA PRO A 80 -16.85 -2.45 -8.37
C PRO A 80 -17.76 -3.30 -7.48
N GLY A 81 -18.60 -2.66 -6.66
CA GLY A 81 -19.51 -3.38 -5.79
C GLY A 81 -20.10 -2.48 -4.71
N ASN A 82 -21.10 -3.02 -4.02
CA ASN A 82 -21.82 -2.29 -2.99
C ASN A 82 -21.12 -2.44 -1.64
N THR A 83 -20.91 -1.31 -0.97
CA THR A 83 -20.52 -1.28 0.43
C THR A 83 -21.67 -1.80 1.30
N ARG A 84 -21.37 -2.76 2.17
CA ARG A 84 -22.27 -3.23 3.23
C ARG A 84 -21.95 -2.52 4.54
N ARG A 85 -22.87 -1.70 5.05
CA ARG A 85 -22.78 -1.20 6.43
C ARG A 85 -23.23 -2.29 7.40
N LEU A 86 -22.50 -2.46 8.49
CA LEU A 86 -22.87 -3.38 9.56
C LEU A 86 -23.95 -2.74 10.44
N THR A 87 -24.86 -3.57 10.94
CA THR A 87 -26.04 -3.10 11.66
C THR A 87 -25.65 -2.51 13.01
N GLY A 88 -26.05 -1.26 13.26
CA GLY A 88 -26.06 -0.64 14.59
C GLY A 88 -24.69 -0.49 15.26
N ALA A 89 -23.60 -0.31 14.52
CA ALA A 89 -22.28 -0.15 15.15
C ALA A 89 -22.27 0.98 16.20
N ALA A 90 -21.83 0.69 17.41
CA ALA A 90 -21.75 1.61 18.54
C ALA A 90 -20.40 2.32 18.67
N SER A 91 -19.38 1.80 17.98
CA SER A 91 -18.00 2.29 17.98
C SER A 91 -17.45 2.18 16.56
N PRO A 92 -16.58 3.11 16.12
CA PRO A 92 -15.89 2.97 14.85
C PRO A 92 -14.80 1.89 14.90
N HIS A 93 -14.43 1.41 16.09
CA HIS A 93 -13.39 0.40 16.26
C HIS A 93 -13.94 -1.01 16.02
N PHE A 94 -13.19 -1.76 15.22
CA PHE A 94 -13.50 -3.13 14.81
C PHE A 94 -12.19 -3.89 14.62
N ALA A 95 -12.29 -5.20 14.51
CA ALA A 95 -11.16 -6.07 14.20
C ALA A 95 -11.56 -7.18 13.22
N VAL A 96 -10.68 -7.50 12.28
CA VAL A 96 -10.86 -8.61 11.32
C VAL A 96 -10.06 -9.82 11.78
N ALA A 97 -10.69 -10.99 11.77
CA ALA A 97 -10.01 -12.23 12.16
C ALA A 97 -8.85 -12.54 11.20
N PRO A 98 -7.68 -12.99 11.69
CA PRO A 98 -6.48 -13.17 10.86
C PRO A 98 -6.63 -14.18 9.72
N ARG A 99 -7.41 -15.26 9.92
CA ARG A 99 -7.65 -16.29 8.89
C ARG A 99 -9.11 -16.50 8.48
N ALA A 100 -10.06 -15.95 9.23
CA ALA A 100 -11.49 -16.12 8.96
C ALA A 100 -12.10 -14.85 8.35
N ARG A 101 -13.24 -14.99 7.68
CA ARG A 101 -14.03 -13.84 7.17
C ARG A 101 -14.93 -13.27 8.27
N THR A 102 -14.37 -13.09 9.46
CA THR A 102 -15.10 -12.65 10.65
C THR A 102 -14.72 -11.23 11.02
N VAL A 103 -15.73 -10.38 11.24
CA VAL A 103 -15.56 -9.01 11.73
C VAL A 103 -16.10 -8.92 13.15
N ALA A 104 -15.24 -8.54 14.09
CA ALA A 104 -15.61 -8.21 15.45
C ALA A 104 -15.89 -6.71 15.57
N TYR A 105 -17.06 -6.32 16.07
CA TYR A 105 -17.44 -4.92 16.24
C TYR A 105 -18.42 -4.74 17.41
N TRP A 106 -18.48 -3.54 17.98
CA TRP A 106 -19.47 -3.21 19.00
C TRP A 106 -20.81 -2.89 18.35
N GLN A 107 -21.85 -3.64 18.70
CA GLN A 107 -23.21 -3.44 18.21
C GLN A 107 -24.07 -2.80 19.31
N SER A 108 -24.75 -1.71 18.96
CA SER A 108 -25.69 -1.01 19.84
C SER A 108 -26.85 -1.94 20.18
N VAL A 109 -27.18 -2.01 21.46
CA VAL A 109 -28.32 -2.77 21.98
C VAL A 109 -29.22 -1.87 22.82
N ALA A 110 -30.51 -2.16 22.80
CA ALA A 110 -31.45 -1.47 23.67
C ALA A 110 -31.09 -1.75 25.14
N SER A 111 -31.02 -0.70 25.95
CA SER A 111 -30.75 -0.80 27.38
C SER A 111 -31.57 0.24 28.13
N GLU A 112 -32.09 -0.17 29.30
CA GLU A 112 -32.85 0.71 30.20
C GLU A 112 -31.96 1.79 30.85
N HIS A 113 -30.64 1.60 30.86
CA HIS A 113 -29.67 2.42 31.60
C HIS A 113 -28.78 3.30 30.70
N GLY A 114 -29.26 3.67 29.50
CA GLY A 114 -28.53 4.50 28.54
C GLY A 114 -27.90 3.70 27.40
N ALA A 115 -26.99 4.33 26.63
CA ALA A 115 -26.39 3.71 25.46
C ALA A 115 -25.50 2.52 25.86
N SER A 116 -25.86 1.32 25.38
CA SER A 116 -25.15 0.07 25.65
C SER A 116 -24.79 -0.62 24.33
N ALA A 117 -23.71 -1.38 24.33
CA ALA A 117 -23.28 -2.17 23.19
C ALA A 117 -22.79 -3.56 23.60
N GLU A 118 -23.07 -4.55 22.78
CA GLU A 118 -22.51 -5.90 22.88
C GLU A 118 -21.39 -6.09 21.86
N LEU A 119 -20.46 -7.00 22.15
CA LEU A 119 -19.40 -7.34 21.22
C LEU A 119 -19.91 -8.42 20.26
N SER A 120 -20.12 -8.03 19.00
CA SER A 120 -20.65 -8.90 17.95
C SER A 120 -19.54 -9.43 17.06
N LEU A 121 -19.63 -10.71 16.71
CA LEU A 121 -18.78 -11.40 15.73
C LEU A 121 -19.65 -11.76 14.53
N LEU A 122 -19.41 -11.10 13.39
CA LEU A 122 -20.12 -11.37 12.13
C LEU A 122 -19.25 -12.25 11.23
N ASP A 123 -19.69 -13.48 10.95
CA ASP A 123 -19.11 -14.32 9.90
C ASP A 123 -19.74 -13.96 8.55
N LEU A 124 -18.95 -13.35 7.67
CA LEU A 124 -19.37 -12.91 6.35
C LEU A 124 -19.57 -14.06 5.36
N SER A 125 -19.12 -15.28 5.69
CA SER A 125 -19.23 -16.46 4.82
C SER A 125 -20.63 -17.06 4.87
N VAL A 126 -21.24 -17.04 6.05
CA VAL A 126 -22.57 -17.62 6.31
C VAL A 126 -23.61 -16.58 6.74
N ASP A 127 -23.19 -15.32 6.85
CA ASP A 127 -24.01 -14.19 7.31
C ASP A 127 -24.63 -14.41 8.70
N LEU A 128 -23.82 -14.95 9.62
CA LEU A 128 -24.22 -15.26 10.98
C LEU A 128 -23.54 -14.32 11.97
N THR A 129 -24.31 -13.76 12.88
CA THR A 129 -23.80 -12.95 14.01
C THR A 129 -23.91 -13.73 15.30
N SER A 130 -22.82 -13.81 16.06
CA SER A 130 -22.79 -14.26 17.45
C SER A 130 -22.31 -13.13 18.36
N THR A 131 -22.58 -13.22 19.67
CA THR A 131 -22.20 -12.19 20.64
C THR A 131 -21.23 -12.75 21.68
N LEU A 132 -20.39 -11.88 22.23
CA LEU A 132 -19.34 -12.25 23.16
C LEU A 132 -19.39 -11.37 24.42
N GLY A 133 -19.53 -12.02 25.58
CA GLY A 133 -19.61 -11.34 26.88
C GLY A 133 -20.91 -10.56 27.10
N ALA A 134 -20.95 -9.80 28.19
CA ALA A 134 -22.10 -8.98 28.55
C ALA A 134 -22.05 -7.59 27.87
N PRO A 135 -23.21 -6.95 27.62
CA PRO A 135 -23.27 -5.57 27.12
C PRO A 135 -22.54 -4.57 28.03
N ARG A 136 -21.99 -3.52 27.43
CA ARG A 136 -21.20 -2.49 28.11
C ARG A 136 -21.59 -1.08 27.66
N SER A 137 -21.47 -0.09 28.55
CA SER A 137 -21.83 1.31 28.25
C SER A 137 -20.94 1.93 27.18
N VAL A 138 -21.54 2.47 26.11
CA VAL A 138 -20.79 3.01 24.95
C VAL A 138 -19.83 4.14 25.36
N ASN A 139 -18.55 4.02 24.97
CA ASN A 139 -17.55 5.06 25.18
C ASN A 139 -16.37 4.97 24.19
N PRO A 140 -15.51 6.01 24.10
CA PRO A 140 -14.39 6.03 23.16
C PRO A 140 -13.31 4.96 23.38
N ALA A 141 -13.26 4.31 24.54
CA ALA A 141 -12.23 3.34 24.89
C ALA A 141 -12.50 1.93 24.35
N MET A 142 -13.57 1.76 23.57
CA MET A 142 -14.04 0.51 22.99
C MET A 142 -13.18 0.02 21.80
N HIS A 143 -11.86 -0.13 21.99
CA HIS A 143 -10.97 -0.70 20.98
C HIS A 143 -11.06 -2.23 20.93
N ILE A 144 -10.80 -2.82 19.77
CA ILE A 144 -10.84 -4.27 19.52
C ILE A 144 -9.67 -4.63 18.62
N ALA A 145 -8.96 -5.72 18.90
CA ALA A 145 -7.98 -6.32 18.01
C ALA A 145 -7.91 -7.84 18.22
N TRP A 146 -7.67 -8.58 17.13
CA TRP A 146 -7.38 -10.02 17.22
C TRP A 146 -5.91 -10.25 17.53
N LEU A 147 -5.64 -11.09 18.53
CA LEU A 147 -4.28 -11.55 18.82
C LEU A 147 -3.94 -12.76 17.94
N ASP A 148 -4.87 -13.70 17.80
CA ASP A 148 -4.80 -14.83 16.86
C ASP A 148 -6.21 -15.14 16.31
N ASP A 149 -6.43 -16.33 15.76
CA ASP A 149 -7.74 -16.75 15.21
C ASP A 149 -8.83 -17.00 16.27
N THR A 150 -8.45 -17.12 17.54
CA THR A 150 -9.33 -17.51 18.65
C THR A 150 -9.38 -16.49 19.79
N HIS A 151 -8.37 -15.64 19.91
CA HIS A 151 -8.21 -14.69 21.01
C HIS A 151 -8.49 -13.28 20.52
N LEU A 152 -9.56 -12.70 21.05
CA LEU A 152 -9.97 -11.34 20.82
C LEU A 152 -9.61 -10.48 22.03
N ILE A 153 -8.85 -9.41 21.81
CA ILE A 153 -8.50 -8.44 22.83
C ILE A 153 -9.36 -7.21 22.64
N PHE A 154 -9.92 -6.70 23.74
CA PHE A 154 -10.70 -5.47 23.69
C PHE A 154 -10.51 -4.65 24.96
N THR A 155 -10.64 -3.34 24.79
CA THR A 155 -10.49 -2.38 25.87
C THR A 155 -11.82 -1.74 26.23
N PHE A 156 -11.93 -1.29 27.48
CA PHE A 156 -13.12 -0.62 27.97
C PHE A 156 -12.76 0.32 29.13
N GLU A 157 -13.40 1.49 29.19
CA GLU A 157 -13.36 2.37 30.35
C GLU A 157 -14.67 2.31 31.11
N ARG A 158 -14.61 2.15 32.44
CA ARG A 158 -15.77 2.27 33.34
C ARG A 158 -15.82 3.72 33.82
N PRO A 159 -16.67 4.60 33.26
CA PRO A 159 -16.58 6.04 33.51
C PRO A 159 -16.84 6.39 34.99
N GLU A 160 -17.78 5.70 35.62
CA GLU A 160 -18.17 5.90 37.02
C GLU A 160 -17.03 5.60 38.01
N ALA A 161 -16.09 4.74 37.63
CA ALA A 161 -14.99 4.32 38.47
C ALA A 161 -13.62 4.87 38.04
N GLY A 162 -13.53 5.52 36.86
CA GLY A 162 -12.26 5.98 36.29
C GLY A 162 -11.29 4.83 36.01
N VAL A 163 -11.80 3.64 35.67
CA VAL A 163 -11.02 2.41 35.49
C VAL A 163 -10.93 2.05 34.01
N ALA A 164 -9.70 1.97 33.50
CA ALA A 164 -9.37 1.43 32.19
C ALA A 164 -9.03 -0.06 32.31
N SER A 165 -9.82 -0.90 31.65
CA SER A 165 -9.67 -2.37 31.66
C SER A 165 -9.32 -2.88 30.26
N LEU A 166 -8.46 -3.89 30.19
CA LEU A 166 -8.16 -4.68 29.00
C LEU A 166 -8.57 -6.13 29.25
N PHE A 167 -9.30 -6.70 28.30
CA PHE A 167 -9.84 -8.05 28.39
C PHE A 167 -9.31 -8.91 27.24
N ALA A 168 -9.18 -10.21 27.51
CA ALA A 168 -9.09 -11.24 26.49
C ALA A 168 -10.35 -12.10 26.49
N ALA A 169 -10.75 -12.53 25.29
CA ALA A 169 -11.80 -13.50 25.11
C ALA A 169 -11.35 -14.60 24.17
N ASP A 170 -11.58 -15.86 24.57
CA ASP A 170 -11.50 -17.01 23.69
C ASP A 170 -12.84 -17.19 22.99
N THR A 171 -12.85 -17.09 21.67
CA THR A 171 -14.07 -17.24 20.86
C THR A 171 -14.61 -18.66 20.82
N ARG A 172 -13.84 -19.65 21.30
CA ARG A 172 -14.30 -21.03 21.49
C ARG A 172 -15.19 -21.19 22.73
N GLY A 173 -15.17 -20.23 23.65
CA GLY A 173 -16.09 -20.18 24.78
C GLY A 173 -15.47 -19.68 26.08
N GLY A 174 -16.34 -19.48 27.08
CA GLY A 174 -15.96 -18.91 28.38
C GLY A 174 -16.24 -17.41 28.48
N PRO A 175 -16.34 -16.87 29.70
CA PRO A 175 -16.44 -15.42 29.89
C PRO A 175 -15.10 -14.75 29.57
N PRO A 176 -15.11 -13.49 29.08
CA PRO A 176 -13.87 -12.71 28.93
C PRO A 176 -13.12 -12.56 30.25
N GLU A 177 -11.81 -12.70 30.20
CA GLU A 177 -10.88 -12.51 31.32
C GLU A 177 -10.34 -11.07 31.34
N GLU A 178 -10.32 -10.45 32.52
CA GLU A 178 -9.69 -9.13 32.70
C GLU A 178 -8.18 -9.31 32.89
N LEU A 179 -7.40 -8.97 31.87
CA LEU A 179 -5.95 -9.14 31.88
C LEU A 179 -5.23 -7.99 32.58
N LEU A 180 -5.76 -6.77 32.43
CA LEU A 180 -5.16 -5.58 33.01
C LEU A 180 -6.23 -4.60 33.45
N ARG A 181 -6.01 -4.02 34.63
CA ARG A 181 -6.84 -2.98 35.22
C ARG A 181 -5.98 -1.81 35.66
N LEU A 182 -6.30 -0.62 35.18
CA LEU A 182 -5.57 0.61 35.45
C LEU A 182 -6.53 1.69 35.95
N ASP A 183 -6.27 2.23 37.12
CA ASP A 183 -7.06 3.32 37.69
C ASP A 183 -6.52 4.69 37.21
N GLY A 184 -7.43 5.64 36.96
CA GLY A 184 -7.08 7.01 36.56
C GLY A 184 -6.41 7.11 35.17
N CYS A 185 -6.71 6.15 34.30
CA CYS A 185 -6.12 6.04 32.97
C CYS A 185 -7.22 5.98 31.90
N SER A 186 -6.87 6.35 30.66
CA SER A 186 -7.78 6.24 29.50
C SER A 186 -7.09 5.61 28.29
N TRP A 187 -7.74 4.62 27.67
CA TRP A 187 -7.21 3.93 26.49
C TRP A 187 -7.17 4.87 25.30
N THR A 188 -6.07 4.79 24.54
CA THR A 188 -5.88 5.60 23.32
C THR A 188 -5.82 4.76 22.06
N SER A 189 -5.32 3.53 22.13
CA SER A 189 -5.35 2.60 21.00
C SER A 189 -5.07 1.15 21.42
N LEU A 190 -5.43 0.22 20.53
CA LEU A 190 -5.07 -1.20 20.57
C LEU A 190 -4.76 -1.63 19.13
N GLU A 191 -3.49 -1.93 18.84
CA GLU A 191 -2.98 -2.06 17.46
C GLU A 191 -2.08 -3.28 17.29
N PRO A 192 -2.12 -4.01 16.16
CA PRO A 192 -1.15 -5.06 15.87
C PRO A 192 0.27 -4.52 15.66
N THR A 193 1.27 -5.21 16.20
CA THR A 193 2.71 -4.85 16.08
C THR A 193 3.37 -5.41 14.81
N GLY A 194 2.66 -6.28 14.07
CA GLY A 194 3.19 -7.02 12.92
C GLY A 194 4.03 -8.26 13.29
N ALA A 195 4.31 -8.50 14.58
CA ALA A 195 5.00 -9.70 15.09
C ALA A 195 4.05 -10.80 15.58
N GLY A 196 2.73 -10.60 15.41
CA GLY A 196 1.70 -11.44 16.03
C GLY A 196 1.24 -10.93 17.40
N ASP A 197 1.95 -9.95 17.98
CA ASP A 197 1.55 -9.30 19.24
C ASP A 197 0.69 -8.06 18.99
N LEU A 198 0.01 -7.61 20.05
CA LEU A 198 -0.74 -6.36 20.08
C LEU A 198 -0.08 -5.34 21.00
N LEU A 199 -0.22 -4.08 20.65
CA LEU A 199 0.20 -2.94 21.42
C LEU A 199 -1.03 -2.19 21.95
N ALA A 200 -1.20 -2.18 23.27
CA ALA A 200 -2.20 -1.39 23.95
C ALA A 200 -1.57 -0.10 24.49
N SER A 201 -2.11 1.05 24.07
CA SER A 201 -1.65 2.36 24.51
C SER A 201 -2.67 3.03 25.41
N VAL A 202 -2.22 3.59 26.54
CA VAL A 202 -3.07 4.20 27.56
C VAL A 202 -2.48 5.52 28.04
N ARG A 203 -3.32 6.55 28.13
CA ARG A 203 -2.95 7.85 28.69
C ARG A 203 -3.08 7.81 30.20
N SER A 204 -2.03 8.25 30.89
CA SER A 204 -1.97 8.42 32.34
C SER A 204 -1.32 9.78 32.66
N ALA A 205 -1.43 10.29 33.88
CA ALA A 205 -0.52 11.33 34.34
C ALA A 205 0.81 10.69 34.77
N PRO A 206 2.00 11.11 34.27
CA PRO A 206 2.27 12.28 33.43
C PRO A 206 2.34 12.03 31.90
N GLY A 207 2.08 10.81 31.39
CA GLY A 207 2.21 10.55 29.95
C GLY A 207 1.55 9.26 29.44
N LEU A 208 1.87 8.94 28.18
CA LEU A 208 1.41 7.73 27.49
C LEU A 208 2.20 6.51 28.00
N ARG A 209 1.49 5.48 28.46
CA ARG A 209 2.06 4.16 28.78
C ARG A 209 1.64 3.16 27.72
N ARG A 210 2.47 2.14 27.54
CA ARG A 210 2.28 1.11 26.52
C ARG A 210 2.44 -0.27 27.14
N TYR A 211 1.64 -1.20 26.66
CA TYR A 211 1.68 -2.61 27.07
C TYR A 211 1.69 -3.49 25.82
N LEU A 212 2.61 -4.44 25.79
CA LEU A 212 2.63 -5.51 24.82
C LEU A 212 1.70 -6.62 25.31
N VAL A 213 0.81 -7.07 24.43
CA VAL A 213 -0.10 -8.18 24.66
C VAL A 213 0.30 -9.30 23.71
N SER A 214 0.65 -10.46 24.27
CA SER A 214 1.24 -11.59 23.54
C SER A 214 0.55 -12.89 23.90
N LEU A 215 0.59 -13.86 22.98
CA LEU A 215 0.17 -15.24 23.26
C LEU A 215 1.40 -16.05 23.63
N GLU A 216 1.41 -16.61 24.85
CA GLU A 216 2.46 -17.52 25.28
C GLU A 216 2.33 -18.89 24.62
N GLU A 217 3.41 -19.68 24.58
CA GLU A 217 3.39 -21.06 24.06
C GLU A 217 2.37 -21.96 24.78
N SER A 218 2.04 -21.62 26.03
CA SER A 218 1.00 -22.27 26.84
C SER A 218 -0.43 -22.02 26.32
N GLY A 219 -0.61 -21.08 25.39
CA GLY A 219 -1.90 -20.59 24.93
C GLY A 219 -2.55 -19.55 25.84
N THR A 220 -1.82 -19.06 26.86
CA THR A 220 -2.28 -18.00 27.76
C THR A 220 -1.91 -16.64 27.18
N VAL A 221 -2.81 -15.65 27.32
CA VAL A 221 -2.52 -14.28 26.92
C VAL A 221 -1.81 -13.55 28.06
N SER A 222 -0.66 -12.95 27.78
CA SER A 222 0.12 -12.17 28.74
C SER A 222 0.15 -10.70 28.36
N VAL A 223 0.33 -9.84 29.37
CA VAL A 223 0.39 -8.38 29.21
C VAL A 223 1.59 -7.85 29.98
N VAL A 224 2.52 -7.21 29.29
CA VAL A 224 3.75 -6.66 29.88
C VAL A 224 3.95 -5.19 29.49
N PRO A 225 4.46 -4.32 30.38
CA PRO A 225 4.86 -2.97 30.00
C PRO A 225 5.87 -2.97 28.84
N ALA A 226 5.75 -2.04 27.91
CA ALA A 226 6.57 -1.99 26.70
C ALA A 226 7.20 -0.61 26.44
N ASP A 227 8.50 -0.60 26.18
CA ASP A 227 9.27 0.51 25.58
C ASP A 227 9.59 0.09 24.14
N ILE A 228 9.05 0.76 23.11
CA ILE A 228 8.94 0.12 21.78
C ILE A 228 9.94 0.67 20.77
N ALA A 229 10.83 -0.22 20.33
CA ALA A 229 11.39 -0.27 18.99
C ALA A 229 10.85 -1.53 18.29
N PHE A 230 10.42 -1.45 17.03
CA PHE A 230 9.97 -2.64 16.28
C PHE A 230 11.18 -3.34 15.66
N ALA A 231 11.61 -4.46 16.22
CA ALA A 231 12.73 -5.23 15.66
C ALA A 231 12.29 -6.01 14.40
N LEU A 232 12.98 -5.76 13.28
CA LEU A 232 13.12 -6.72 12.17
C LEU A 232 14.51 -7.36 12.34
N ASP A 233 14.72 -8.58 11.84
CA ASP A 233 16.00 -9.30 11.91
C ASP A 233 17.20 -8.40 11.52
N GLY A 234 17.86 -7.80 12.52
CA GLY A 234 19.00 -6.88 12.38
C GLY A 234 18.69 -5.39 12.21
N ALA A 235 17.48 -4.98 11.81
CA ALA A 235 17.11 -3.57 11.61
C ALA A 235 15.75 -3.22 12.23
N ALA A 236 15.64 -2.12 12.97
CA ALA A 236 14.35 -1.66 13.52
C ALA A 236 13.74 -0.57 12.64
N LEU A 237 12.44 -0.63 12.35
CA LEU A 237 11.71 0.49 11.77
C LEU A 237 10.83 1.12 12.84
N GLU A 238 10.92 2.42 12.98
CA GLU A 238 10.13 3.18 13.95
C GLU A 238 9.46 4.35 13.23
N LEU A 239 8.22 4.63 13.61
CA LEU A 239 7.57 5.90 13.32
C LEU A 239 7.44 6.64 14.64
N ASP A 240 8.21 7.71 14.78
CA ASP A 240 8.17 8.53 15.99
C ASP A 240 6.91 9.42 16.04
N ALA A 241 6.73 10.10 17.17
CA ALA A 241 5.58 10.98 17.38
C ALA A 241 5.57 12.24 16.50
N ASP A 242 6.72 12.61 15.92
CA ASP A 242 6.87 13.77 15.03
C ASP A 242 6.67 13.39 13.55
N GLY A 243 6.38 12.10 13.28
CA GLY A 243 6.17 11.57 11.94
C GLY A 243 7.47 11.31 11.19
N GLN A 244 8.59 11.07 11.88
CA GLN A 244 9.83 10.60 11.27
C GLN A 244 9.79 9.09 11.14
N LEU A 245 9.97 8.60 9.91
CA LEU A 245 10.17 7.19 9.63
C LEU A 245 11.67 6.90 9.77
N ILE A 246 12.05 6.20 10.82
CA ILE A 246 13.43 5.94 11.21
C ILE A 246 13.73 4.46 10.97
N ARG A 247 14.81 4.18 10.25
CA ARG A 247 15.38 2.84 10.08
C ARG A 247 16.67 2.73 10.87
N SER A 248 16.66 1.95 11.94
CA SER A 248 17.86 1.54 12.69
C SER A 248 18.54 0.37 11.99
N THR A 249 19.81 0.53 11.63
CA THR A 249 20.65 -0.54 11.04
C THR A 249 21.48 -1.26 12.10
N SER A 250 21.62 -0.67 13.29
CA SER A 250 22.22 -1.28 14.47
C SER A 250 21.69 -0.62 15.75
N ARG A 251 22.20 -1.02 16.91
CA ARG A 251 21.87 -0.36 18.20
C ARG A 251 22.31 1.11 18.27
N THR A 252 23.26 1.53 17.43
CA THR A 252 23.85 2.88 17.48
C THR A 252 23.67 3.66 16.18
N GLU A 253 23.23 3.00 15.11
CA GLU A 253 23.06 3.62 13.80
C GLU A 253 21.59 3.59 13.39
N ALA A 254 21.08 4.77 13.03
CA ALA A 254 19.75 4.95 12.48
C ALA A 254 19.76 6.02 11.39
N THR A 255 18.89 5.85 10.41
CA THR A 255 18.70 6.78 9.29
C THR A 255 17.24 7.19 9.22
N ILE A 256 16.99 8.48 9.05
CA ILE A 256 15.65 8.99 8.74
C ILE A 256 15.38 8.67 7.27
N VAL A 257 14.40 7.81 7.02
CA VAL A 257 13.94 7.42 5.69
C VAL A 257 13.07 8.51 5.09
N ASP A 258 12.14 9.05 5.88
CA ASP A 258 11.26 10.14 5.48
C ASP A 258 10.71 10.87 6.71
N THR A 259 10.13 12.05 6.51
CA THR A 259 9.51 12.88 7.55
C THR A 259 8.09 13.29 7.17
N GLY A 260 7.25 13.59 8.18
CA GLY A 260 5.84 13.92 7.98
C GLY A 260 4.97 12.72 7.61
N VAL A 261 5.43 11.51 7.97
CA VAL A 261 4.69 10.26 7.79
C VAL A 261 3.54 10.21 8.79
N THR A 262 2.34 9.91 8.29
CA THR A 262 1.09 9.94 9.07
C THR A 262 0.49 8.56 9.33
N GLY A 263 0.98 7.53 8.64
CA GLY A 263 0.53 6.16 8.79
C GLY A 263 1.41 5.24 7.96
N LEU A 264 1.58 3.99 8.39
CA LEU A 264 2.40 3.00 7.70
C LEU A 264 1.82 1.59 7.84
N CYS A 265 2.15 0.73 6.88
CA CYS A 265 1.88 -0.69 6.93
C CYS A 265 3.09 -1.46 6.39
N ILE A 266 3.69 -2.29 7.26
CA ILE A 266 4.86 -3.10 6.95
C ILE A 266 4.43 -4.48 6.47
N ARG A 267 5.04 -4.95 5.39
CA ARG A 267 4.88 -6.31 4.90
C ARG A 267 6.23 -7.04 4.96
N ARG A 268 6.47 -7.70 6.10
CA ARG A 268 7.78 -8.32 6.41
C ARG A 268 8.19 -9.41 5.43
N ALA A 269 7.23 -10.24 5.02
CA ALA A 269 7.46 -11.33 4.07
C ALA A 269 7.97 -10.85 2.70
N ASP A 270 7.75 -9.57 2.38
CA ASP A 270 8.05 -8.96 1.08
C ASP A 270 9.12 -7.88 1.18
N GLU A 271 9.75 -7.74 2.35
CA GLU A 271 10.70 -6.67 2.64
C GLU A 271 10.22 -5.29 2.13
N ALA A 272 8.93 -5.00 2.28
CA ALA A 272 8.30 -3.79 1.76
C ALA A 272 7.51 -3.04 2.84
N LEU A 273 7.38 -1.73 2.66
CA LEU A 273 6.49 -0.89 3.45
C LEU A 273 5.69 0.04 2.53
N ILE A 274 4.42 0.27 2.85
CA ILE A 274 3.66 1.42 2.34
C ILE A 274 3.44 2.40 3.47
N TYR A 275 3.40 3.67 3.13
CA TYR A 275 3.16 4.71 4.10
C TYR A 275 2.48 5.92 3.47
N THR A 276 1.79 6.68 4.31
CA THR A 276 1.11 7.91 3.92
C THR A 276 1.89 9.12 4.41
N LYS A 277 1.95 10.15 3.55
CA LYS A 277 2.56 11.44 3.86
C LYS A 277 1.75 12.53 3.18
N SER A 278 1.13 13.40 3.97
CA SER A 278 0.22 14.44 3.46
C SER A 278 -0.84 13.84 2.53
N HIS A 279 -0.84 14.19 1.24
CA HIS A 279 -1.81 13.75 0.24
C HIS A 279 -1.32 12.55 -0.59
N SER A 280 -0.27 11.87 -0.15
CA SER A 280 0.48 10.90 -0.93
C SER A 280 0.51 9.53 -0.26
N LEU A 281 0.46 8.48 -1.08
CA LEU A 281 0.79 7.11 -0.71
C LEU A 281 2.16 6.76 -1.33
N LEU A 282 3.07 6.27 -0.51
CA LEU A 282 4.42 5.91 -0.92
C LEU A 282 4.70 4.45 -0.59
N VAL A 283 5.63 3.86 -1.34
CA VAL A 283 6.14 2.51 -1.12
C VAL A 283 7.68 2.54 -1.08
N ALA A 284 8.28 1.78 -0.18
CA ALA A 284 9.73 1.64 -0.08
C ALA A 284 10.11 0.21 0.30
N ALA A 285 11.31 -0.22 -0.12
CA ALA A 285 11.87 -1.49 0.33
C ALA A 285 12.55 -1.30 1.70
N LEU A 286 12.41 -2.29 2.57
CA LEU A 286 12.99 -2.28 3.91
C LEU A 286 14.53 -2.24 3.84
N GLY A 287 15.10 -3.01 2.91
CA GLY A 287 16.55 -3.13 2.70
C GLY A 287 17.25 -1.89 2.12
N GLY A 288 16.52 -0.86 1.68
CA GLY A 288 17.12 0.32 1.05
C GLY A 288 16.34 0.87 -0.13
N GLY A 289 16.83 1.97 -0.71
CA GLY A 289 16.24 2.61 -1.88
C GLY A 289 15.40 3.84 -1.56
N GLU A 290 15.21 4.67 -2.58
CA GLU A 290 14.39 5.88 -2.50
C GLU A 290 12.91 5.51 -2.47
N PRO A 291 12.11 6.10 -1.56
CA PRO A 291 10.68 5.91 -1.56
C PRO A 291 10.04 6.29 -2.90
N ARG A 292 9.13 5.46 -3.36
CA ARG A 292 8.40 5.66 -4.60
C ARG A 292 6.98 6.14 -4.31
N LEU A 293 6.63 7.28 -4.90
CA LEU A 293 5.25 7.77 -4.90
C LEU A 293 4.37 6.84 -5.74
N LEU A 294 3.35 6.26 -5.12
CA LEU A 294 2.30 5.54 -5.80
C LEU A 294 1.33 6.57 -6.39
N GLN A 295 1.41 6.76 -7.71
CA GLN A 295 0.66 7.76 -8.47
C GLN A 295 -0.85 7.59 -8.31
N THR A 296 -1.50 8.52 -7.61
CA THR A 296 -2.95 8.56 -7.48
C THR A 296 -3.51 9.53 -8.51
N HIS A 297 -4.42 9.10 -9.39
CA HIS A 297 -5.02 9.99 -10.41
C HIS A 297 -5.95 11.08 -9.82
N SER A 298 -6.22 11.06 -8.52
CA SER A 298 -6.97 12.12 -7.86
C SER A 298 -6.05 13.29 -7.53
N GLN A 299 -6.20 14.39 -8.25
CA GLN A 299 -5.40 15.61 -8.03
C GLN A 299 -5.60 16.22 -6.64
N HIS A 300 -6.63 15.80 -5.88
CA HIS A 300 -7.01 16.35 -4.58
C HIS A 300 -7.36 15.26 -3.57
N LEU A 301 -6.42 14.37 -3.24
CA LEU A 301 -6.58 13.54 -2.05
C LEU A 301 -6.55 14.42 -0.80
N PRO A 302 -7.42 14.17 0.20
CA PRO A 302 -7.25 14.78 1.52
C PRO A 302 -5.96 14.30 2.17
N ALA A 303 -5.59 14.90 3.31
CA ALA A 303 -4.46 14.42 4.08
C ALA A 303 -4.77 12.99 4.55
N LEU A 304 -4.00 12.03 4.06
CA LEU A 304 -4.11 10.62 4.42
C LEU A 304 -3.50 10.41 5.82
N SER A 305 -4.07 9.48 6.56
CA SER A 305 -3.74 9.19 7.95
C SER A 305 -3.48 7.70 8.21
N GLY A 306 -3.56 6.86 7.18
CA GLY A 306 -3.36 5.43 7.32
C GLY A 306 -3.47 4.70 5.99
N CYS A 307 -2.89 3.52 5.95
CA CYS A 307 -2.87 2.63 4.79
C CYS A 307 -2.74 1.16 5.21
N ALA A 308 -3.14 0.25 4.33
CA ALA A 308 -3.00 -1.19 4.55
C ALA A 308 -2.84 -1.97 3.23
N TRP A 309 -2.05 -3.04 3.27
CA TRP A 309 -1.90 -4.01 2.18
C TRP A 309 -2.98 -5.08 2.22
N SER A 310 -3.49 -5.46 1.06
CA SER A 310 -4.23 -6.71 0.92
C SER A 310 -3.28 -7.89 1.19
N PRO A 311 -3.72 -8.95 1.88
CA PRO A 311 -2.95 -10.17 2.07
C PRO A 311 -2.43 -10.75 0.74
N MET A 312 -3.17 -10.55 -0.36
CA MET A 312 -2.84 -11.03 -1.72
C MET A 312 -1.84 -10.15 -2.49
N ILE A 313 -1.31 -9.06 -1.89
CA ILE A 313 -0.35 -8.10 -2.50
C ILE A 313 -0.95 -7.22 -3.59
N ALA A 314 -1.85 -7.74 -4.42
CA ALA A 314 -2.34 -7.05 -5.60
C ALA A 314 -3.09 -5.75 -5.29
N ASP A 315 -3.53 -5.52 -4.05
CA ASP A 315 -4.31 -4.34 -3.68
C ASP A 315 -3.79 -3.66 -2.41
N VAL A 316 -4.01 -2.35 -2.33
CA VAL A 316 -3.74 -1.49 -1.19
C VAL A 316 -4.92 -0.58 -0.91
N CYS A 317 -5.06 -0.13 0.34
CA CYS A 317 -6.00 0.91 0.69
C CYS A 317 -5.31 2.02 1.49
N ALA A 318 -5.89 3.21 1.43
CA ALA A 318 -5.49 4.35 2.24
C ALA A 318 -6.73 5.15 2.65
N TRP A 319 -6.65 5.83 3.79
CA TRP A 319 -7.79 6.57 4.33
C TRP A 319 -7.39 7.89 4.98
N SER A 320 -8.39 8.73 5.23
CA SER A 320 -8.25 9.99 5.96
C SER A 320 -9.18 10.02 7.17
N SER A 321 -8.57 10.16 8.35
CA SER A 321 -9.22 10.27 9.65
C SER A 321 -9.32 11.71 10.14
N THR A 322 -8.67 12.67 9.48
CA THR A 322 -8.55 14.06 9.95
C THR A 322 -9.25 15.07 9.04
N SER A 323 -9.54 14.69 7.79
CA SER A 323 -10.16 15.59 6.82
C SER A 323 -11.69 15.47 6.82
N LEU A 324 -12.37 16.56 6.46
CA LEU A 324 -13.81 16.64 6.26
C LEU A 324 -14.11 17.28 4.88
N PRO A 325 -14.64 16.53 3.91
CA PRO A 325 -14.91 15.09 3.97
C PRO A 325 -13.62 14.27 4.07
N GLY A 326 -13.70 13.12 4.76
CA GLY A 326 -12.61 12.17 4.83
C GLY A 326 -12.60 11.26 3.61
N GLY A 327 -12.17 10.02 3.80
CA GLY A 327 -12.50 8.96 2.86
C GLY A 327 -11.68 7.70 3.02
N LEU A 328 -12.08 6.69 2.25
CA LEU A 328 -11.34 5.47 2.00
C LEU A 328 -11.14 5.33 0.50
N TRP A 329 -9.92 4.98 0.11
CA TRP A 329 -9.57 4.64 -1.25
C TRP A 329 -8.95 3.26 -1.29
N CYS A 330 -9.25 2.52 -2.35
CA CYS A 330 -8.60 1.26 -2.65
C CYS A 330 -8.01 1.33 -4.04
N GLY A 331 -6.88 0.66 -4.22
CA GLY A 331 -6.24 0.57 -5.51
C GLY A 331 -5.56 -0.74 -5.73
N ARG A 332 -5.54 -1.09 -7.01
CA ARG A 332 -4.81 -2.22 -7.51
C ARG A 332 -3.40 -1.80 -7.83
N LEU A 333 -2.43 -2.58 -7.38
CA LEU A 333 -1.03 -2.41 -7.70
C LEU A 333 -0.69 -3.03 -9.05
N GLY A 334 0.31 -2.46 -9.68
CA GLY A 334 0.92 -2.94 -10.90
C GLY A 334 2.39 -2.58 -10.95
N THR A 335 3.08 -3.04 -11.98
CA THR A 335 4.46 -2.66 -12.29
C THR A 335 4.51 -1.71 -13.48
N GLU A 336 5.33 -0.67 -13.40
CA GLU A 336 5.63 0.27 -14.47
C GLU A 336 7.00 -0.03 -15.07
N THR A 337 7.03 -0.41 -16.34
CA THR A 337 8.24 -0.54 -17.14
C THR A 337 8.42 0.70 -18.01
N VAL A 338 9.60 1.31 -17.93
CA VAL A 338 9.97 2.48 -18.73
C VAL A 338 11.09 2.11 -19.69
N THR A 339 10.87 2.33 -20.98
CA THR A 339 11.85 2.12 -22.04
C THR A 339 12.18 3.46 -22.70
N GLY A 340 13.47 3.77 -22.81
CA GLY A 340 13.96 4.95 -23.51
C GLY A 340 14.56 4.57 -24.86
N ARG A 341 14.34 5.41 -25.88
CA ARG A 341 15.01 5.30 -27.18
C ARG A 341 15.99 6.45 -27.34
N PHE A 342 17.24 6.14 -27.68
CA PHE A 342 18.33 7.11 -27.75
C PHE A 342 19.01 7.04 -29.12
N ARG A 343 19.28 8.20 -29.72
CA ARG A 343 20.05 8.32 -30.96
C ARG A 343 21.50 8.68 -30.65
N PHE A 344 22.41 7.83 -31.07
CA PHE A 344 23.85 8.05 -31.04
C PHE A 344 24.42 8.29 -32.44
N SER A 345 25.65 8.80 -32.50
CA SER A 345 26.43 8.87 -33.74
C SER A 345 26.63 7.47 -34.34
N PRO A 346 26.82 7.36 -35.67
CA PRO A 346 27.05 6.06 -36.32
C PRO A 346 28.31 5.35 -35.81
N ASP A 347 29.29 6.08 -35.29
CA ASP A 347 30.56 5.57 -34.77
C ASP A 347 30.53 5.23 -33.28
N SER A 348 29.36 5.36 -32.62
CA SER A 348 29.23 5.09 -31.18
C SER A 348 29.49 3.62 -30.82
N THR A 349 30.12 3.45 -29.65
CA THR A 349 30.48 2.15 -29.06
C THR A 349 29.36 1.51 -28.24
N VAL A 350 28.13 2.06 -28.29
CA VAL A 350 26.99 1.54 -27.53
C VAL A 350 26.68 0.06 -27.87
N ILE A 351 26.52 -0.74 -26.81
CA ILE A 351 26.21 -2.18 -26.84
C ILE A 351 25.21 -2.53 -25.73
N GLY A 352 24.58 -3.71 -25.84
CA GLY A 352 23.67 -4.22 -24.81
C GLY A 352 24.36 -4.44 -23.46
N GLY A 353 23.60 -4.31 -22.36
CA GLY A 353 24.06 -4.46 -20.98
C GLY A 353 24.80 -3.23 -20.41
N ARG A 354 25.06 -2.20 -21.23
CA ARG A 354 25.69 -0.96 -20.75
C ARG A 354 24.67 -0.06 -20.04
N ARG A 355 25.13 0.69 -19.05
CA ARG A 355 24.33 1.69 -18.35
C ARG A 355 24.35 3.05 -19.05
N LEU A 356 23.19 3.69 -19.05
CA LEU A 356 22.94 5.03 -19.55
C LEU A 356 22.40 5.91 -18.42
N TRP A 357 23.09 6.99 -18.11
CA TRP A 357 22.62 7.99 -17.15
C TRP A 357 21.97 9.15 -17.90
N VAL A 358 20.70 9.41 -17.62
CA VAL A 358 19.90 10.42 -18.32
C VAL A 358 19.90 11.72 -17.53
N ALA A 359 20.39 12.79 -18.15
CA ALA A 359 20.47 14.13 -17.57
C ALA A 359 20.25 15.21 -18.63
N PRO A 360 19.84 16.42 -18.24
CA PRO A 360 19.82 17.60 -19.11
C PRO A 360 21.17 18.33 -19.19
N ARG A 361 22.14 18.00 -18.30
CA ARG A 361 23.45 18.66 -18.22
C ARG A 361 24.56 17.64 -17.98
N PHE A 362 25.71 17.91 -18.57
CA PHE A 362 26.91 17.08 -18.49
C PHE A 362 28.11 17.96 -18.14
N LEU A 363 29.03 17.40 -17.36
CA LEU A 363 30.33 18.00 -17.10
C LEU A 363 31.24 17.70 -18.29
N VAL A 364 32.10 18.67 -18.61
CA VAL A 364 33.08 18.56 -19.69
C VAL A 364 34.47 18.85 -19.15
N ASP A 365 35.49 18.22 -19.72
CA ASP A 365 36.89 18.53 -19.45
C ASP A 365 37.36 19.82 -20.17
N ASP A 366 38.63 20.16 -20.00
CA ASP A 366 39.25 21.34 -20.62
C ASP A 366 39.23 21.30 -22.17
N ALA A 367 39.07 20.12 -22.76
CA ALA A 367 38.93 19.93 -24.20
C ALA A 367 37.47 19.99 -24.68
N GLY A 368 36.51 20.17 -23.76
CA GLY A 368 35.08 20.18 -24.05
C GLY A 368 34.48 18.79 -24.23
N VAL A 369 35.20 17.73 -23.84
CA VAL A 369 34.73 16.35 -23.93
C VAL A 369 33.89 16.03 -22.70
N VAL A 370 32.71 15.43 -22.91
CA VAL A 370 31.84 15.00 -21.81
C VAL A 370 32.53 13.93 -20.98
N THR A 371 32.55 14.12 -19.66
CA THR A 371 33.15 13.17 -18.70
C THR A 371 32.10 12.42 -17.89
N GLU A 372 31.06 13.11 -17.43
CA GLU A 372 29.96 12.53 -16.64
C GLU A 372 28.72 13.45 -16.64
N PRO A 373 27.52 12.95 -16.26
CA PRO A 373 26.37 13.81 -16.02
C PRO A 373 26.59 14.75 -14.82
N ASP A 374 25.98 15.93 -14.86
CA ASP A 374 25.80 16.71 -13.64
C ASP A 374 24.80 15.96 -12.74
N TRP A 375 25.33 15.28 -11.72
CA TRP A 375 24.59 14.44 -10.79
C TRP A 375 23.42 15.17 -10.11
N LYS A 376 23.48 16.50 -9.97
CA LYS A 376 22.37 17.30 -9.41
C LYS A 376 21.17 17.39 -10.36
N THR A 377 21.35 17.09 -11.64
CA THR A 377 20.31 17.16 -12.66
C THR A 377 19.83 15.81 -13.15
N LEU A 378 20.33 14.71 -12.55
CA LEU A 378 20.05 13.35 -12.96
C LEU A 378 18.53 13.05 -12.96
N LYS A 379 18.05 12.41 -14.03
CA LYS A 379 16.65 12.03 -14.20
C LYS A 379 16.43 10.54 -14.05
N ALA A 380 17.32 9.71 -14.60
CA ALA A 380 17.14 8.27 -14.59
C ALA A 380 18.44 7.51 -14.94
N CYS A 381 18.46 6.22 -14.62
CA CYS A 381 19.45 5.24 -15.09
C CYS A 381 18.73 4.15 -15.88
N PHE A 382 19.31 3.80 -17.02
CA PHE A 382 18.80 2.79 -17.94
C PHE A 382 19.90 1.77 -18.24
N GLU A 383 19.50 0.55 -18.56
CA GLU A 383 20.37 -0.47 -19.14
C GLU A 383 19.98 -0.70 -20.60
N VAL A 384 20.96 -0.68 -21.51
CA VAL A 384 20.74 -0.90 -22.94
C VAL A 384 20.31 -2.35 -23.16
N THR A 385 19.10 -2.55 -23.69
CA THR A 385 18.55 -3.87 -23.97
C THR A 385 18.71 -4.27 -25.43
N ARG A 386 18.71 -3.29 -26.34
CA ARG A 386 18.82 -3.53 -27.78
C ARG A 386 19.51 -2.38 -28.49
N VAL A 387 20.31 -2.71 -29.51
CA VAL A 387 20.99 -1.73 -30.37
C VAL A 387 20.59 -2.00 -31.83
N LEU A 388 20.11 -0.96 -32.51
CA LEU A 388 19.76 -0.95 -33.91
C LEU A 388 20.71 -0.02 -34.66
N ARG A 389 21.49 -0.56 -35.59
CA ARG A 389 22.48 0.21 -36.36
C ARG A 389 21.92 0.57 -37.73
N ALA A 390 21.92 1.85 -38.06
CA ALA A 390 21.65 2.39 -39.38
C ALA A 390 22.95 2.98 -39.98
N SER A 391 22.92 3.36 -41.25
CA SER A 391 24.10 3.93 -41.93
C SER A 391 24.55 5.28 -41.37
N ASP A 392 23.63 6.06 -40.82
CA ASP A 392 23.83 7.45 -40.39
C ASP A 392 23.62 7.67 -38.88
N PHE A 393 23.23 6.63 -38.13
CA PHE A 393 23.05 6.67 -36.67
C PHE A 393 22.92 5.29 -36.06
N ILE A 394 22.97 5.26 -34.72
CA ILE A 394 22.61 4.10 -33.92
C ILE A 394 21.41 4.46 -33.03
N ILE A 395 20.42 3.58 -32.94
CA ILE A 395 19.36 3.65 -31.93
C ILE A 395 19.65 2.63 -30.84
N ALA A 396 19.80 3.10 -29.61
CA ALA A 396 19.80 2.25 -28.43
C ALA A 396 18.40 2.29 -27.80
N GLU A 397 17.80 1.11 -27.60
CA GLU A 397 16.64 0.93 -26.74
C GLU A 397 17.15 0.44 -25.39
N ALA A 398 16.69 1.09 -24.32
CA ALA A 398 17.18 0.83 -22.98
C ALA A 398 16.01 0.79 -21.99
N ARG A 399 16.10 -0.03 -20.94
CA ARG A 399 15.08 -0.17 -19.90
C ARG A 399 15.55 0.47 -18.60
N SER A 400 14.66 1.21 -17.93
CA SER A 400 14.98 1.80 -16.63
C SER A 400 15.25 0.70 -15.60
N ILE A 401 16.28 0.88 -14.77
CA ILE A 401 16.72 -0.09 -13.75
C ILE A 401 15.76 -0.14 -12.52
N GLY A 402 14.67 0.62 -12.54
CA GLY A 402 13.56 0.47 -11.59
C GLY A 402 13.81 1.05 -10.20
N THR A 403 15.05 1.27 -9.77
CA THR A 403 15.36 1.73 -8.40
C THR A 403 15.03 3.20 -8.10
N GLN A 404 14.47 3.94 -9.06
CA GLN A 404 14.35 5.39 -9.00
C GLN A 404 12.89 5.82 -9.10
N GLY A 405 12.37 6.45 -8.05
CA GLY A 405 10.97 6.91 -8.00
C GLY A 405 10.63 7.97 -9.05
N GLY A 406 9.42 7.91 -9.63
CA GLY A 406 8.89 8.98 -10.48
C GLY A 406 9.64 9.20 -11.81
N THR A 407 10.29 8.17 -12.34
CA THR A 407 11.05 8.23 -13.60
C THR A 407 10.26 8.81 -14.77
N VAL A 408 9.01 8.37 -14.98
CA VAL A 408 8.16 8.90 -16.07
C VAL A 408 8.02 10.41 -15.96
N LYS A 409 7.52 10.93 -14.84
CA LYS A 409 7.36 12.38 -14.62
C LYS A 409 8.67 13.16 -14.80
N ARG A 410 9.81 12.60 -14.35
CA ARG A 410 11.14 13.23 -14.51
C ARG A 410 11.62 13.29 -15.96
N LEU A 411 11.18 12.36 -16.81
CA LEU A 411 11.56 12.27 -18.21
C LEU A 411 10.59 13.01 -19.14
N THR A 412 9.31 13.06 -18.83
CA THR A 412 8.26 13.58 -19.73
C THR A 412 7.58 14.85 -19.20
N GLY A 413 7.82 15.21 -17.94
CA GLY A 413 7.13 16.30 -17.24
C GLY A 413 5.75 15.92 -16.68
N SER A 414 5.17 14.79 -17.13
CA SER A 414 3.86 14.30 -16.70
C SER A 414 3.88 12.79 -16.48
N PRO A 415 3.34 12.29 -15.36
CA PRO A 415 3.21 10.85 -15.17
C PRO A 415 2.07 10.21 -15.96
N ASP A 416 1.16 11.03 -16.49
CA ASP A 416 -0.01 10.60 -17.23
C ASP A 416 0.30 10.49 -18.73
N PRO A 417 -0.38 9.58 -19.46
CA PRO A 417 -0.27 9.51 -20.91
C PRO A 417 -0.61 10.88 -21.54
N PRO A 418 0.06 11.28 -22.64
CA PRO A 418 -0.29 12.49 -23.34
C PRO A 418 -1.75 12.42 -23.83
N PRO A 419 -2.45 13.57 -23.95
CA PRO A 419 -3.77 13.62 -24.56
C PRO A 419 -3.72 12.92 -25.91
N LEU A 420 -4.65 11.98 -26.11
CA LEU A 420 -4.68 10.94 -27.14
C LEU A 420 -4.39 11.43 -28.57
N ASP A 421 -3.11 11.55 -28.93
CA ASP A 421 -2.64 11.64 -30.31
C ASP A 421 -1.74 10.41 -30.60
N GLY A 422 -2.40 9.26 -30.79
CA GLY A 422 -1.89 8.06 -31.48
C GLY A 422 -0.84 7.21 -30.73
N GLU A 423 -1.15 5.92 -30.54
CA GLU A 423 -0.29 4.87 -29.92
C GLU A 423 -0.41 4.67 -28.39
N GLY A 424 -1.64 4.69 -27.86
CA GLY A 424 -1.96 4.06 -26.57
C GLY A 424 -2.54 2.65 -26.76
N GLY A 425 -2.05 1.66 -26.01
CA GLY A 425 -2.56 0.29 -26.02
C GLY A 425 -3.19 -0.07 -24.67
N HIS A 426 -4.35 -0.73 -24.68
CA HIS A 426 -4.99 -1.25 -23.46
C HIS A 426 -5.40 -2.70 -23.66
N ILE A 427 -5.10 -3.55 -22.68
CA ILE A 427 -5.65 -4.90 -22.59
C ILE A 427 -6.62 -4.91 -21.41
N ARG A 428 -7.87 -5.31 -21.68
CA ARG A 428 -8.89 -5.57 -20.67
C ARG A 428 -9.23 -7.05 -20.66
N ILE A 429 -9.32 -7.65 -19.48
CA ILE A 429 -9.67 -9.05 -19.29
C ILE A 429 -10.97 -9.11 -18.49
N GLY A 430 -11.94 -9.89 -18.96
CA GLY A 430 -13.19 -10.14 -18.27
C GLY A 430 -13.90 -11.36 -18.84
N THR A 431 -14.66 -12.05 -18.01
CA THR A 431 -15.53 -13.17 -18.39
C THR A 431 -16.92 -12.93 -17.80
N GLY A 432 -17.97 -13.06 -18.59
CA GLY A 432 -19.36 -12.93 -18.11
C GLY A 432 -19.87 -11.48 -18.02
N ASP A 433 -20.74 -11.22 -17.03
CA ASP A 433 -21.47 -9.95 -16.83
C ASP A 433 -20.68 -8.88 -16.05
N GLU A 434 -19.47 -9.19 -15.60
CA GLU A 434 -18.63 -8.24 -14.85
C GLU A 434 -17.94 -7.22 -15.77
N ARG A 435 -17.71 -6.02 -15.25
CA ARG A 435 -16.98 -4.98 -15.99
C ARG A 435 -15.55 -5.46 -16.23
N PRO A 436 -15.05 -5.50 -17.50
CA PRO A 436 -13.70 -5.95 -17.80
C PRO A 436 -12.66 -5.14 -17.02
N MET A 437 -11.76 -5.84 -16.33
CA MET A 437 -10.65 -5.22 -15.61
C MET A 437 -9.56 -4.83 -16.58
N GLU A 438 -8.98 -3.65 -16.41
CA GLU A 438 -7.80 -3.29 -17.16
C GLU A 438 -6.61 -4.11 -16.61
N TRP A 439 -5.82 -4.69 -17.50
CA TRP A 439 -4.70 -5.57 -17.16
C TRP A 439 -3.36 -4.97 -17.55
N MET A 440 -3.35 -4.27 -18.68
CA MET A 440 -2.16 -3.58 -19.18
C MET A 440 -2.56 -2.29 -19.85
N SER A 441 -1.77 -1.24 -19.62
CA SER A 441 -1.82 0.00 -20.38
C SER A 441 -0.42 0.36 -20.88
N SER A 442 -0.34 0.92 -22.07
CA SER A 442 0.93 1.42 -22.61
C SER A 442 0.73 2.74 -23.34
N PHE A 443 1.75 3.59 -23.30
CA PHE A 443 1.77 4.83 -24.05
C PHE A 443 3.20 5.23 -24.41
N ARG A 444 3.32 6.03 -25.46
CA ARG A 444 4.55 6.71 -25.84
C ARG A 444 4.44 8.19 -25.52
N ALA A 445 5.50 8.75 -24.96
CA ALA A 445 5.62 10.18 -24.64
C ALA A 445 6.91 10.77 -25.20
N ARG A 446 6.88 12.07 -25.48
CA ARG A 446 8.07 12.84 -25.82
C ARG A 446 8.86 13.16 -24.54
N PRO A 447 10.19 13.06 -24.55
CA PRO A 447 11.00 13.49 -23.43
C PRO A 447 10.98 15.02 -23.28
N ILE A 448 11.26 15.50 -22.07
CA ILE A 448 11.55 16.92 -21.83
C ILE A 448 12.70 17.34 -22.76
N PRO A 449 12.61 18.50 -23.44
CA PRO A 449 13.67 18.97 -24.31
C PRO A 449 15.03 19.04 -23.61
N GLY A 450 16.08 18.61 -24.30
CA GLY A 450 17.46 18.65 -23.81
C GLY A 450 17.89 17.43 -22.99
N LEU A 451 17.02 16.43 -22.77
CA LEU A 451 17.43 15.18 -22.15
C LEU A 451 18.29 14.33 -23.10
N ALA A 452 19.41 13.84 -22.59
CA ALA A 452 20.27 12.90 -23.28
C ALA A 452 20.77 11.80 -22.33
N GLY A 453 21.17 10.67 -22.89
CA GLY A 453 21.75 9.55 -22.16
C GLY A 453 23.27 9.51 -22.35
N TRP A 454 24.02 9.64 -21.26
CA TRP A 454 25.46 9.43 -21.26
C TRP A 454 25.79 7.95 -21.03
N LEU A 455 26.64 7.40 -21.88
CA LEU A 455 27.09 6.01 -21.79
C LEU A 455 28.20 5.88 -20.75
N GLU A 456 27.91 5.14 -19.68
CA GLU A 456 28.76 5.07 -18.50
C GLU A 456 30.20 4.65 -18.83
N GLY A 457 31.15 5.45 -18.35
CA GLY A 457 32.59 5.24 -18.55
C GLY A 457 33.10 5.63 -19.93
N THR A 458 32.34 6.43 -20.69
CA THR A 458 32.74 6.93 -22.02
C THR A 458 32.51 8.44 -22.13
N SER A 459 32.81 9.04 -23.29
CA SER A 459 32.42 10.43 -23.60
C SER A 459 31.14 10.54 -24.43
N GLU A 460 30.48 9.43 -24.69
CA GLU A 460 29.38 9.37 -25.65
C GLU A 460 28.05 9.80 -25.02
N VAL A 461 27.32 10.65 -25.74
CA VAL A 461 25.99 11.13 -25.34
C VAL A 461 25.01 10.91 -26.48
N GLY A 462 23.89 10.25 -26.19
CA GLY A 462 22.82 9.97 -27.12
C GLY A 462 21.59 10.82 -26.85
N ALA A 463 21.03 11.46 -27.88
CA ALA A 463 19.82 12.26 -27.74
C ALA A 463 18.62 11.36 -27.45
N MET A 464 17.85 11.66 -26.39
CA MET A 464 16.65 10.90 -26.08
C MET A 464 15.53 11.26 -27.07
N LEU A 465 14.96 10.24 -27.73
CA LEU A 465 13.93 10.42 -28.76
C LEU A 465 12.51 10.21 -28.21
N SER A 466 12.31 9.16 -27.43
CA SER A 466 11.00 8.80 -26.88
C SER A 466 11.12 8.07 -25.56
N VAL A 467 10.04 8.14 -24.79
CA VAL A 467 9.80 7.34 -23.59
C VAL A 467 8.60 6.45 -23.87
N ASP A 468 8.78 5.15 -23.87
CA ASP A 468 7.72 4.15 -23.95
C ASP A 468 7.44 3.66 -22.52
N VAL A 469 6.18 3.72 -22.09
CA VAL A 469 5.75 3.30 -20.75
C VAL A 469 4.76 2.18 -20.90
N GLU A 470 4.97 1.11 -20.12
CA GLU A 470 4.04 -0.01 -20.00
C GLU A 470 3.73 -0.25 -18.53
N ARG A 471 2.45 -0.30 -18.20
CA ARG A 471 1.95 -0.64 -16.86
C ARG A 471 1.20 -1.95 -16.94
N ARG A 472 1.46 -2.86 -16.01
CA ARG A 472 0.78 -4.15 -15.90
C ARG A 472 0.29 -4.35 -14.49
N ALA A 473 -0.97 -4.73 -14.33
CA ALA A 473 -1.51 -5.09 -13.03
C ALA A 473 -0.74 -6.28 -12.44
N LEU A 474 -0.56 -6.29 -11.11
CA LEU A 474 -0.10 -7.49 -10.43
C LEU A 474 -1.19 -8.57 -10.54
N ALA A 475 -0.74 -9.81 -10.73
CA ALA A 475 -1.64 -10.95 -10.64
C ALA A 475 -2.11 -11.10 -9.19
N PRO A 476 -3.40 -11.38 -8.96
CA PRO A 476 -3.91 -11.73 -7.64
C PRO A 476 -3.36 -13.07 -7.15
#